data_AF-A0A016QST1-F1
#
_entry.id   AF-A0A016QST1-F1
#
_cell.length_a   1.000
_cell.length_b   1.000
_cell.length_c   1.000
_cell.angle_alpha   90.00
_cell.angle_beta   90.00
_cell.angle_gamma   90.00
#
_symmetry.space_group_name_H-M   'P 1'
#
loop_
_entity.id
_entity.type
_entity.pdbx_description
1 polymer ?
#
loop_
_entity_poly.entity_id
_entity_poly.type
_entity_poly.pdbx_seq_one_letter_code
_entity_poly.pdbx_strand_id
1 'polypeptide(L)'
;MELEHDGAPISVTLIKPGPIDTPFPLNARNYLDAEPQHVPPVYAPETVARAVLHAAATPTRELYVGGGAKGIAASGDFAPQATEQTLAAVAIPRTLSDKPPLPRERHILYHPTERLEERGDYPGVVQPVSLYTEAATHRKLLGVGLIGAGLAAALWRSSRRG
;
A
#
# COMPACT_ATOMS: atom_id res chain seq x y z
N MET A 1 23.07 -3.88 6.99
CA MET A 1 24.14 -4.65 7.65
C MET A 1 25.28 -4.91 6.67
N GLU A 2 25.22 -5.90 5.78
CA GLU A 2 26.34 -6.17 4.84
C GLU A 2 26.66 -4.99 3.90
N LEU A 3 25.67 -4.48 3.14
CA LEU A 3 25.88 -3.35 2.23
C LEU A 3 26.35 -2.06 2.92
N GLU A 4 25.90 -1.85 4.17
CA GLU A 4 26.30 -0.69 4.98
C GLU A 4 27.71 -0.88 5.54
N HIS A 5 28.08 -2.11 5.92
CA HIS A 5 29.42 -2.46 6.37
C HIS A 5 30.45 -2.30 5.24
N ASP A 6 30.10 -2.74 4.04
CA ASP A 6 30.96 -2.68 2.85
C ASP A 6 31.00 -1.28 2.20
N GLY A 7 30.19 -0.33 2.68
CA GLY A 7 30.07 1.01 2.09
C GLY A 7 29.59 0.98 0.63
N ALA A 8 28.83 -0.05 0.25
CA ALA A 8 28.39 -0.23 -1.13
C ALA A 8 27.42 0.89 -1.54
N PRO A 9 27.51 1.45 -2.77
CA PRO A 9 26.63 2.50 -3.26
C PRO A 9 25.25 1.95 -3.70
N ILE A 10 24.68 1.03 -2.91
CA ILE A 10 23.43 0.34 -3.20
C ILE A 10 22.44 0.66 -2.08
N SER A 11 21.28 1.21 -2.44
CA SER A 11 20.14 1.32 -1.52
C SER A 11 19.13 0.22 -1.77
N VAL A 12 18.65 -0.40 -0.69
CA VAL A 12 17.59 -1.41 -0.74
C VAL A 12 16.34 -0.86 -0.05
N THR A 13 15.19 -0.97 -0.71
CA THR A 13 13.90 -0.53 -0.17
C THR A 13 12.91 -1.67 -0.11
N LEU A 14 12.29 -1.86 1.06
CA LEU A 14 11.18 -2.79 1.23
C LEU A 14 9.84 -2.09 0.97
N ILE A 15 9.18 -2.44 -0.14
CA ILE A 15 7.82 -1.98 -0.46
C ILE A 15 6.81 -2.96 0.13
N LYS A 16 5.88 -2.45 0.94
CA LYS A 16 4.85 -3.23 1.63
C LYS A 16 3.46 -2.77 1.15
N PRO A 17 2.97 -3.30 0.02
CA PRO A 17 1.67 -2.92 -0.48
C PRO A 17 0.54 -3.51 0.37
N GLY A 18 -0.52 -2.74 0.56
CA GLY A 18 -1.81 -3.24 0.98
C GLY A 18 -2.57 -3.88 -0.18
N PRO A 19 -3.92 -3.91 -0.11
CA PRO A 19 -4.76 -4.35 -1.22
C PRO A 19 -4.63 -3.39 -2.42
N ILE A 20 -4.20 -3.91 -3.57
CA ILE A 20 -4.00 -3.16 -4.82
C ILE A 20 -4.81 -3.84 -5.93
N ASP A 21 -5.55 -3.04 -6.70
CA ASP A 21 -6.40 -3.49 -7.82
C ASP A 21 -5.56 -3.94 -9.03
N THR A 22 -4.81 -5.02 -8.84
CA THR A 22 -4.10 -5.76 -9.89
C THR A 22 -4.87 -7.04 -10.18
N PRO A 23 -4.68 -7.72 -11.32
CA PRO A 23 -5.34 -8.99 -11.61
C PRO A 23 -4.78 -10.16 -10.78
N PHE A 24 -4.23 -9.92 -9.58
CA PHE A 24 -3.67 -10.95 -8.70
C PHE A 24 -4.69 -12.06 -8.39
N PRO A 25 -5.94 -11.78 -7.95
CA PRO A 25 -6.91 -12.83 -7.67
C PRO A 25 -7.26 -13.68 -8.90
N LEU A 26 -7.27 -13.06 -10.09
CA LEU A 26 -7.58 -13.68 -11.39
C LEU A 26 -6.47 -14.57 -11.96
N ASN A 27 -5.26 -14.43 -11.40
CA ASN A 27 -4.06 -15.12 -11.83
C ASN A 27 -3.56 -16.13 -10.78
N ALA A 28 -4.00 -15.99 -9.53
CA ALA A 28 -3.66 -16.91 -8.44
C ALA A 28 -4.33 -18.27 -8.63
N ARG A 29 -3.61 -19.35 -8.28
CA ARG A 29 -4.20 -20.69 -8.20
C ARG A 29 -5.13 -20.74 -6.98
N ASN A 30 -6.43 -20.83 -7.23
CA ASN A 30 -7.44 -20.81 -6.20
C ASN A 30 -7.88 -22.23 -5.78
N TYR A 31 -7.91 -22.49 -4.48
CA TYR A 31 -8.43 -23.74 -3.88
C TYR A 31 -9.68 -23.52 -3.02
N LEU A 32 -10.19 -22.28 -2.97
CA LEU A 32 -11.39 -21.90 -2.24
C LEU A 32 -12.63 -22.24 -3.07
N ASP A 33 -13.77 -22.34 -2.40
CA ASP A 33 -15.09 -22.60 -3.02
C ASP A 33 -15.71 -21.34 -3.65
N ALA A 34 -15.01 -20.21 -3.61
CA ALA A 34 -15.41 -18.93 -4.20
C ALA A 34 -14.18 -18.22 -4.79
N GLU A 35 -14.40 -17.29 -5.71
CA GLU A 35 -13.33 -16.45 -6.23
C GLU A 35 -12.84 -15.46 -5.14
N PRO A 36 -11.52 -15.37 -4.88
CA PRO A 36 -10.99 -14.44 -3.89
C PRO A 36 -11.10 -13.00 -4.38
N GLN A 37 -11.24 -12.06 -3.46
CA GLN A 37 -11.23 -10.63 -3.73
C GLN A 37 -10.41 -9.87 -2.70
N HIS A 38 -10.01 -8.65 -3.07
CA HIS A 38 -9.32 -7.73 -2.17
C HIS A 38 -10.26 -7.22 -1.07
N VAL A 39 -9.76 -7.12 0.17
CA VAL A 39 -10.49 -6.47 1.26
C VAL A 39 -10.23 -4.97 1.20
N PRO A 40 -11.25 -4.09 1.17
CA PRO A 40 -11.03 -2.65 1.10
C PRO A 40 -10.30 -2.08 2.34
N PRO A 41 -9.60 -0.93 2.19
CA PRO A 41 -9.51 -0.10 0.98
C PRO A 41 -8.55 -0.69 -0.07
N VAL A 42 -8.98 -0.64 -1.34
CA VAL A 42 -8.18 -1.09 -2.49
C VAL A 42 -7.64 0.12 -3.22
N TYR A 43 -6.35 0.11 -3.55
CA TYR A 43 -5.69 1.21 -4.26
C TYR A 43 -5.37 0.87 -5.71
N ALA A 44 -5.29 1.88 -6.56
CA ALA A 44 -4.89 1.70 -7.94
C ALA A 44 -3.39 1.30 -8.03
N PRO A 45 -3.00 0.45 -9.01
CA PRO A 45 -1.61 0.01 -9.22
C PRO A 45 -0.59 1.14 -9.25
N GLU A 46 -0.97 2.30 -9.78
CA GLU A 46 -0.12 3.48 -9.87
C GLU A 46 0.35 3.98 -8.49
N THR A 47 -0.39 3.67 -7.41
CA THR A 47 0.02 4.02 -6.04
C THR A 47 1.30 3.28 -5.65
N VAL A 48 1.43 2.00 -6.05
CA VAL A 48 2.67 1.22 -5.84
C VAL A 48 3.75 1.70 -6.79
N ALA A 49 3.41 1.95 -8.06
CA ALA A 49 4.37 2.45 -9.05
C ALA A 49 5.04 3.76 -8.60
N ARG A 50 4.26 4.71 -8.07
CA ARG A 50 4.80 5.96 -7.49
C ARG A 50 5.72 5.70 -6.30
N ALA A 51 5.38 4.76 -5.42
CA ALA A 51 6.23 4.42 -4.28
C ALA A 51 7.57 3.79 -4.73
N VAL A 52 7.55 2.92 -5.74
CA VAL A 52 8.75 2.34 -6.35
C VAL A 52 9.61 3.42 -7.00
N LEU A 53 9.00 4.32 -7.79
CA LEU A 53 9.71 5.44 -8.41
C LEU A 53 10.35 6.37 -7.37
N HIS A 54 9.62 6.67 -6.28
CA HIS A 54 10.16 7.46 -5.17
C HIS A 54 11.36 6.76 -4.53
N ALA A 55 11.26 5.46 -4.25
CA ALA A 55 12.34 4.69 -3.65
C ALA A 55 13.59 4.64 -4.53
N ALA A 56 13.42 4.56 -5.85
CA ALA A 56 14.52 4.59 -6.82
C ALA A 56 15.26 5.95 -6.84
N ALA A 57 14.52 7.06 -6.67
CA ALA A 57 15.11 8.41 -6.68
C ALA A 57 15.56 8.90 -5.29
N THR A 58 15.00 8.35 -4.22
CA THR A 58 15.25 8.76 -2.83
C THR A 58 15.43 7.52 -1.96
N PRO A 59 16.68 7.19 -1.58
CA PRO A 59 16.96 6.03 -0.74
C PRO A 59 16.08 6.01 0.51
N THR A 60 15.25 4.98 0.61
CA THR A 60 14.28 4.79 1.69
C THR A 60 14.34 3.36 2.16
N ARG A 61 14.37 3.12 3.48
CA ARG A 61 14.49 1.74 4.01
C ARG A 61 13.22 0.91 3.79
N GLU A 62 12.06 1.49 4.08
CA GLU A 62 10.76 0.84 3.92
C GLU A 62 9.68 1.85 3.54
N LEU A 63 8.71 1.40 2.74
CA LEU A 63 7.51 2.15 2.41
C LEU A 63 6.29 1.24 2.43
N TYR A 64 5.27 1.67 3.16
CA TYR A 64 3.94 1.05 3.10
C TYR A 64 3.11 1.75 2.01
N VAL A 65 2.44 0.97 1.18
CA VAL A 65 1.55 1.52 0.14
C VAL A 65 0.11 1.26 0.55
N GLY A 66 -0.62 2.35 0.84
CA GLY A 66 -1.93 2.29 1.47
C GLY A 66 -1.87 2.50 2.98
N GLY A 67 -2.75 3.37 3.50
CA GLY A 67 -2.81 3.68 4.94
C GLY A 67 -3.22 2.48 5.79
N GLY A 68 -4.09 1.61 5.25
CA GLY A 68 -4.49 0.36 5.91
C GLY A 68 -3.32 -0.59 6.17
N ALA A 69 -2.39 -0.72 5.22
CA ALA A 69 -1.20 -1.56 5.37
C ALA A 69 -0.31 -1.10 6.53
N LYS A 70 -0.06 0.22 6.62
CA LYS A 70 0.71 0.78 7.74
C LYS A 70 -0.05 0.62 9.07
N GLY A 71 -1.36 0.85 9.07
CA GLY A 71 -2.20 0.72 10.25
C GLY A 71 -2.20 -0.71 10.82
N ILE A 72 -2.39 -1.71 9.97
CA ILE A 72 -2.36 -3.13 10.37
C ILE A 72 -0.97 -3.54 10.87
N ALA A 73 0.10 -3.10 10.18
CA ALA A 73 1.45 -3.37 10.65
C ALA A 73 1.70 -2.79 12.04
N ALA A 74 1.32 -1.53 12.25
CA ALA A 74 1.45 -0.89 13.56
C ALA A 74 0.60 -1.59 14.63
N SER A 75 -0.64 -2.00 14.32
CA SER A 75 -1.46 -2.72 15.30
C SER A 75 -0.88 -4.09 15.64
N GLY A 76 -0.29 -4.78 14.67
CA GLY A 76 0.43 -6.04 14.88
C GLY A 76 1.64 -5.89 15.81
N ASP A 77 2.38 -4.79 15.65
CA ASP A 77 3.54 -4.48 16.51
C ASP A 77 3.13 -4.22 17.97
N PHE A 78 1.98 -3.57 18.20
CA PHE A 78 1.53 -3.20 19.56
C PHE A 78 0.60 -4.23 20.22
N ALA A 79 -0.21 -4.95 19.44
CA ALA A 79 -1.25 -5.85 19.91
C ALA A 79 -1.43 -7.04 18.92
N PRO A 80 -0.44 -7.95 18.83
CA PRO A 80 -0.41 -9.00 17.81
C PRO A 80 -1.63 -9.94 17.89
N GLN A 81 -1.92 -10.48 19.08
CA GLN A 81 -3.02 -11.43 19.26
C GLN A 81 -4.39 -10.80 18.94
N ALA A 82 -4.62 -9.56 19.38
CA ALA A 82 -5.88 -8.85 19.09
C ALA A 82 -6.00 -8.51 17.60
N THR A 83 -4.90 -8.12 16.96
CA THR A 83 -4.85 -7.87 15.50
C THR A 83 -5.18 -9.14 14.73
N GLU A 84 -4.56 -10.27 15.08
CA GLU A 84 -4.81 -11.56 14.43
C GLU A 84 -6.28 -12.00 14.58
N GLN A 85 -6.84 -11.96 15.79
CA GLN A 85 -8.24 -12.31 16.02
C GLN A 85 -9.19 -11.42 15.23
N THR A 86 -8.91 -10.12 15.18
CA THR A 86 -9.71 -9.17 14.42
C THR A 86 -9.63 -9.46 12.93
N LEU A 87 -8.43 -9.68 12.38
CA LEU A 87 -8.26 -10.00 10.97
C LEU A 87 -8.91 -11.34 10.61
N ALA A 88 -8.82 -12.36 11.48
CA ALA A 88 -9.48 -13.63 11.25
C ALA A 88 -11.01 -13.46 11.19
N ALA A 89 -11.60 -12.71 12.12
CA ALA A 89 -13.04 -12.47 12.17
C ALA A 89 -13.55 -11.57 11.03
N VAL A 90 -12.72 -10.65 10.55
CA VAL A 90 -13.17 -9.54 9.69
C VAL A 90 -12.67 -9.64 8.26
N ALA A 91 -11.40 -10.01 8.06
CA ALA A 91 -10.79 -10.04 6.74
C ALA A 91 -11.11 -11.36 6.03
N ILE A 92 -10.98 -12.52 6.69
CA ILE A 92 -11.20 -13.83 6.05
C ILE A 92 -12.56 -13.91 5.37
N PRO A 93 -13.70 -13.60 6.02
CA PRO A 93 -15.01 -13.68 5.36
C PRO A 93 -15.13 -12.74 4.16
N ARG A 94 -14.45 -11.60 4.18
CA ARG A 94 -14.49 -10.59 3.11
C ARG A 94 -13.53 -10.88 1.96
N THR A 95 -12.55 -11.77 2.15
CA THR A 95 -11.69 -12.24 1.05
C THR A 95 -12.44 -13.14 0.09
N LEU A 96 -13.55 -13.74 0.50
CA LEU A 96 -14.44 -14.49 -0.37
C LEU A 96 -15.39 -13.53 -1.06
N SER A 97 -15.47 -13.60 -2.39
CA SER A 97 -16.51 -12.90 -3.15
C SER A 97 -17.76 -13.76 -3.28
N ASP A 98 -18.83 -13.17 -3.81
CA ASP A 98 -20.06 -13.89 -4.17
C ASP A 98 -19.97 -14.58 -5.55
N LYS A 99 -18.81 -14.51 -6.22
CA LYS A 99 -18.59 -15.13 -7.53
C LYS A 99 -18.15 -16.59 -7.37
N PRO A 100 -18.64 -17.51 -8.23
CA PRO A 100 -18.14 -18.87 -8.26
C PRO A 100 -16.63 -18.88 -8.61
N PRO A 101 -15.86 -19.87 -8.15
CA PRO A 101 -14.44 -19.93 -8.44
C PRO A 101 -14.19 -20.11 -9.94
N LEU A 102 -13.17 -19.44 -10.46
CA LEU A 102 -12.68 -19.66 -11.82
C LEU A 102 -12.23 -21.13 -12.01
N PRO A 103 -12.22 -21.65 -13.26
CA PRO A 103 -11.66 -22.97 -13.55
C PRO A 103 -10.25 -23.13 -12.95
N ARG A 104 -9.97 -24.29 -12.34
CA ARG A 104 -8.72 -24.51 -11.58
C ARG A 104 -7.47 -24.43 -12.44
N GLU A 105 -7.60 -24.57 -13.75
CA GLU A 105 -6.52 -24.47 -14.73
C GLU A 105 -6.24 -23.01 -15.12
N ARG A 106 -7.17 -22.08 -14.83
CA ARG A 106 -7.07 -20.66 -15.16
C ARG A 106 -6.25 -19.91 -14.11
N HIS A 107 -4.94 -20.13 -14.10
CA HIS A 107 -3.98 -19.46 -13.22
C HIS A 107 -2.58 -19.40 -13.85
N ILE A 108 -1.65 -18.67 -13.23
CA ILE A 108 -0.28 -18.52 -13.74
C ILE A 108 0.80 -19.30 -12.97
N LEU A 109 0.42 -20.18 -12.04
CA LEU A 109 1.38 -20.82 -11.13
C LEU A 109 2.41 -21.73 -11.86
N TYR A 110 1.99 -22.44 -12.91
CA TYR A 110 2.86 -23.36 -13.67
C TYR A 110 3.12 -22.94 -15.12
N HIS A 111 2.38 -21.95 -15.62
CA HIS A 111 2.48 -21.47 -16.99
C HIS A 111 2.28 -19.95 -16.99
N PRO A 112 3.03 -19.19 -17.82
CA PRO A 112 2.79 -17.77 -17.97
C PRO A 112 1.44 -17.50 -18.62
N THR A 113 0.93 -16.28 -18.47
CA THR A 113 -0.21 -15.78 -19.23
C THR A 113 0.23 -14.64 -20.13
N GLU A 114 -0.44 -14.48 -21.28
CA GLU A 114 -0.30 -13.29 -22.13
C GLU A 114 -1.24 -12.15 -21.71
N ARG A 115 -2.00 -12.35 -20.61
CA ARG A 115 -2.82 -11.32 -19.99
C ARG A 115 -1.94 -10.32 -19.24
N LEU A 116 -1.64 -9.21 -19.91
CA LEU A 116 -0.81 -8.11 -19.40
C LEU A 116 -1.66 -6.97 -18.82
N GLU A 117 -2.83 -7.27 -18.26
CA GLU A 117 -3.66 -6.25 -17.63
C GLU A 117 -2.98 -5.70 -16.38
N GLU A 118 -2.94 -4.37 -16.26
CA GLU A 118 -2.44 -3.72 -15.06
C GLU A 118 -3.47 -3.77 -13.92
N ARG A 119 -4.75 -3.65 -14.28
CA ARG A 119 -5.88 -3.50 -13.35
C ARG A 119 -6.68 -4.79 -13.20
N GLY A 120 -7.14 -5.02 -11.97
CA GLY A 120 -8.00 -6.15 -11.62
C GLY A 120 -9.48 -5.89 -11.94
N ASP A 121 -10.33 -6.77 -11.44
CA ASP A 121 -11.78 -6.72 -11.58
C ASP A 121 -12.49 -6.41 -10.24
N TYR A 122 -11.80 -5.68 -9.35
CA TYR A 122 -12.34 -5.37 -8.03
C TYR A 122 -13.69 -4.65 -8.14
N PRO A 123 -14.78 -5.19 -7.54
CA PRO A 123 -16.12 -4.67 -7.77
C PRO A 123 -16.42 -3.36 -7.02
N GLY A 124 -15.58 -3.01 -6.04
CA GLY A 124 -15.75 -1.82 -5.21
C GLY A 124 -15.00 -0.59 -5.73
N VAL A 125 -14.95 0.45 -4.89
CA VAL A 125 -14.25 1.68 -5.23
C VAL A 125 -12.73 1.49 -5.10
N VAL A 126 -12.03 1.70 -6.20
CA VAL A 126 -10.56 1.74 -6.24
C VAL A 126 -10.08 3.16 -5.95
N GLN A 127 -9.25 3.31 -4.93
CA GLN A 127 -8.68 4.59 -4.53
C GLN A 127 -7.48 4.93 -5.42
N PRO A 128 -7.48 6.04 -6.18
CA PRO A 128 -6.37 6.38 -7.07
C PRO A 128 -5.10 6.81 -6.32
N VAL A 129 -5.27 7.25 -5.07
CA VAL A 129 -4.20 7.76 -4.22
C VAL A 129 -4.40 7.31 -2.77
N SER A 130 -3.30 7.18 -2.03
CA SER A 130 -3.33 7.01 -0.59
C SER A 130 -2.73 8.24 0.08
N LEU A 131 -3.54 8.98 0.86
CA LEU A 131 -3.07 10.16 1.60
C LEU A 131 -1.85 9.84 2.47
N TYR A 132 -1.85 8.65 3.10
CA TYR A 132 -0.72 8.17 3.87
C TYR A 132 0.54 8.03 3.01
N THR A 133 0.44 7.33 1.87
CA THR A 133 1.59 7.09 0.99
C THR A 133 2.12 8.39 0.41
N GLU A 134 1.24 9.29 -0.05
CA GLU A 134 1.63 10.60 -0.55
C GLU A 134 2.35 11.43 0.52
N ALA A 135 1.89 11.39 1.78
CA ALA A 135 2.59 12.05 2.87
C ALA A 135 3.94 11.40 3.20
N ALA A 136 4.02 10.08 3.16
CA ALA A 136 5.24 9.33 3.44
C ALA A 136 6.34 9.61 2.40
N THR A 137 5.97 9.77 1.13
CA THR A 137 6.91 10.09 0.02
C THR A 137 7.24 11.58 -0.07
N HIS A 138 6.38 12.47 0.41
CA HIS A 138 6.60 13.93 0.36
C HIS A 138 6.91 14.57 1.72
N ARG A 139 7.30 13.79 2.73
CA ARG A 139 7.51 14.26 4.13
C ARG A 139 8.36 15.53 4.26
N LYS A 140 9.40 15.68 3.41
CA LYS A 140 10.28 16.86 3.41
C LYS A 140 9.54 18.12 2.97
N LEU A 141 8.73 18.02 1.92
CA LEU A 141 7.91 19.14 1.41
C LEU A 141 6.81 19.51 2.39
N LEU A 142 6.17 18.52 3.03
CA LEU A 142 5.16 18.76 4.06
C LEU A 142 5.73 19.50 5.27
N GLY A 143 6.93 19.12 5.73
CA GLY A 143 7.63 19.82 6.81
C GLY A 143 7.91 21.29 6.48
N VAL A 144 8.38 21.58 5.26
CA VAL A 144 8.62 22.96 4.79
C VAL A 144 7.32 23.77 4.75
N GLY A 145 6.23 23.19 4.23
CA GLY A 145 4.93 23.85 4.16
C GLY A 145 4.37 24.23 5.54
N LEU A 146 4.48 23.32 6.53
CA LEU A 146 4.02 23.59 7.90
C LEU A 146 4.83 24.70 8.58
N ILE A 147 6.16 24.70 8.41
CA ILE A 147 7.03 25.75 8.92
C ILE A 147 6.66 27.10 8.29
N GLY A 148 6.49 27.15 6.97
CA GLY A 148 6.10 28.37 6.25
C GLY A 148 4.75 28.93 6.70
N ALA A 149 3.74 28.07 6.86
CA ALA A 149 2.42 28.47 7.35
C ALA A 149 2.48 29.00 8.80
N GLY A 150 3.25 28.36 9.67
CA GLY A 150 3.46 28.82 11.04
C GLY A 150 4.13 30.20 11.11
N LEU A 151 5.15 30.44 10.29
CA LEU A 151 5.82 31.74 10.17
C LEU A 151 4.87 32.83 9.65
N ALA A 152 4.09 32.54 8.61
CA ALA A 152 3.13 33.49 8.06
C ALA A 152 2.04 33.86 9.09
N ALA A 153 1.52 32.88 9.82
CA ALA A 153 0.53 33.11 10.88
C ALA A 153 1.11 33.95 12.05
N ALA A 154 2.37 33.70 12.42
CA ALA A 154 3.06 34.48 13.46
C ALA A 154 3.26 35.94 13.02
N LEU A 155 3.71 36.16 11.77
CA LEU A 155 3.88 37.50 11.20
C LEU A 155 2.55 38.25 11.11
N TRP A 156 1.49 37.61 10.61
CA TRP A 156 0.15 38.21 10.53
C TRP A 156 -0.44 38.56 11.91
N ARG A 157 -0.16 37.74 12.94
CA ARG A 157 -0.57 38.03 14.31
C ARG A 157 0.20 39.21 14.90
N SER A 158 1.48 39.37 14.56
CA SER A 158 2.30 40.51 15.00
C SER A 158 1.86 41.82 14.35
N SER A 159 1.47 41.80 13.07
CA SER A 159 1.02 42.99 12.32
C SER A 159 -0.38 43.48 12.69
N ARG A 160 -1.17 42.70 13.45
CA ARG A 160 -2.49 43.09 13.99
C ARG A 160 -2.44 43.59 15.44
N ARG A 161 -1.27 43.53 16.09
CA ARG A 161 -1.06 43.91 17.49
C ARG A 161 -0.31 45.24 17.65
N GLY A 162 0.13 45.85 16.56
CA GLY A 162 0.62 47.23 16.50
C GLY A 162 -0.38 48.10 15.76
#